data_AF-A0A8J6I9V8-F1
#
_entry.id   AF-A0A8J6I9V8-F1
#
_cell.length_a   1.000
_cell.length_b   1.000
_cell.length_c   1.000
_cell.angle_alpha   90.00
_cell.angle_beta   90.00
_cell.angle_gamma   90.00
#
_symmetry.space_group_name_H-M   'P 1'
#
loop_
_entity.id
_entity.type
_entity.pdbx_description
1 polymer ?
#
loop_
_entity_poly.entity_id
_entity_poly.type
_entity_poly.pdbx_seq_one_letter_code
_entity_poly.pdbx_strand_id
1 'polypeptide(L)'
;MTGWHLDDESARRYADGTAGQPFAASAEAHLTACADCRGLLVPLVDRVRVEAIWDVVAERVDAPRPGPVERALRRIGVGSDTARLLAATPSLRASWLLAV
;
A
#
# COMPACT_ATOMS: atom_id res chain seq x y z
N MET A 1 -24.44 16.90 -4.49
CA MET A 1 -23.73 18.18 -4.80
C MET A 1 -23.71 18.32 -6.30
N THR A 2 -24.34 19.36 -6.84
CA THR A 2 -24.30 19.74 -8.27
C THR A 2 -22.92 20.31 -8.62
N GLY A 3 -21.90 19.46 -8.55
CA GLY A 3 -20.51 19.78 -8.88
C GLY A 3 -20.14 19.26 -10.27
N TRP A 4 -18.99 19.72 -10.78
CA TRP A 4 -18.38 19.21 -12.00
C TRP A 4 -18.20 17.67 -11.93
N HIS A 5 -18.48 16.97 -13.04
CA HIS A 5 -18.34 15.52 -13.21
C HIS A 5 -17.42 15.23 -14.41
N LEU A 6 -16.85 14.02 -14.44
CA LEU A 6 -16.13 13.54 -15.61
C LEU A 6 -17.13 13.20 -16.73
N ASP A 7 -16.87 13.70 -17.94
CA ASP A 7 -17.46 13.16 -19.16
C ASP A 7 -16.71 11.91 -19.64
N ASP A 8 -17.29 11.16 -20.59
CA ASP A 8 -16.73 9.92 -21.13
C ASP A 8 -15.29 10.05 -21.67
N GLU A 9 -14.99 11.15 -22.37
CA GLU A 9 -13.66 11.34 -22.95
C GLU A 9 -12.63 11.62 -21.87
N SER A 10 -12.98 12.45 -20.90
CA SER A 10 -12.15 12.77 -19.76
C SER A 10 -11.92 11.54 -18.85
N ALA A 11 -12.93 10.67 -18.71
CA ALA A 11 -12.83 9.42 -17.98
C ALA A 11 -11.88 8.43 -18.67
N ARG A 12 -11.93 8.30 -20.01
CA ARG A 12 -10.98 7.48 -20.78
C ARG A 12 -9.56 7.99 -20.64
N ARG A 13 -9.34 9.30 -20.82
CA ARG A 13 -8.00 9.90 -20.65
C ARG A 13 -7.44 9.69 -19.25
N TYR A 14 -8.30 9.77 -18.23
CA TYR A 14 -7.92 9.48 -16.86
C TYR A 14 -7.56 7.99 -16.67
N ALA A 15 -8.41 7.08 -17.13
CA ALA A 15 -8.19 5.63 -17.02
C ALA A 15 -6.91 5.17 -17.75
N ASP A 16 -6.64 5.73 -18.92
CA ASP A 16 -5.45 5.42 -19.74
C ASP A 16 -4.18 6.13 -19.23
N GLY A 17 -4.30 6.99 -18.20
CA GLY A 17 -3.17 7.75 -17.65
C GLY A 17 -2.63 8.84 -18.58
N THR A 18 -3.43 9.27 -19.57
CA THR A 18 -3.06 10.32 -20.55
C THR A 18 -3.57 11.70 -20.16
N ALA A 19 -4.36 11.80 -19.09
CA ALA A 19 -4.79 13.07 -18.54
C ALA A 19 -3.60 13.89 -18.01
N GLY A 20 -3.63 15.20 -18.24
CA GLY A 20 -2.65 16.12 -17.67
C GLY A 20 -2.70 16.12 -16.14
N GLN A 21 -1.56 16.31 -15.48
CA GLN A 21 -1.41 16.26 -14.01
C GLN A 21 -2.46 17.10 -13.24
N PRO A 22 -2.75 18.37 -13.61
CA PRO A 22 -3.77 19.15 -12.89
C PRO A 22 -5.18 18.54 -12.98
N PHE A 23 -5.51 17.95 -14.14
CA PHE A 23 -6.79 17.29 -14.35
C PHE A 23 -6.86 16.00 -13.52
N ALA A 24 -5.81 15.18 -13.59
CA ALA A 24 -5.74 13.91 -12.84
C ALA A 24 -5.91 14.13 -11.34
N ALA A 25 -5.20 15.11 -10.75
CA ALA A 25 -5.34 15.46 -9.34
C ALA A 25 -6.77 15.91 -8.97
N SER A 26 -7.42 16.69 -9.84
CA SER A 26 -8.81 17.14 -9.62
C SER A 26 -9.80 15.97 -9.72
N ALA A 27 -9.59 15.08 -10.69
CA ALA A 27 -10.39 13.87 -10.85
C ALA A 27 -10.25 12.95 -9.63
N GLU A 28 -9.02 12.71 -9.14
CA GLU A 28 -8.77 11.92 -7.93
C GLU A 28 -9.49 12.48 -6.71
N ALA A 29 -9.37 13.79 -6.46
CA ALA A 29 -10.06 14.46 -5.37
C ALA A 29 -11.59 14.28 -5.47
N HIS A 30 -12.16 14.41 -6.66
CA HIS A 30 -13.59 14.22 -6.90
C HIS A 30 -14.04 12.76 -6.71
N LEU A 31 -13.26 11.79 -7.19
CA LEU A 31 -13.55 10.35 -7.10
C LEU A 31 -13.64 9.84 -5.65
N THR A 32 -12.98 10.51 -4.70
CA THR A 32 -13.13 10.20 -3.27
C THR A 32 -14.58 10.34 -2.78
N ALA A 33 -15.37 11.25 -3.37
CA ALA A 33 -16.71 11.59 -2.93
C ALA A 33 -17.83 11.18 -3.92
N CYS A 34 -17.52 11.03 -5.21
CA CYS A 34 -18.54 10.78 -6.24
C CYS A 34 -18.60 9.30 -6.68
N ALA A 35 -19.73 8.64 -6.39
CA ALA A 35 -19.96 7.25 -6.82
C ALA A 35 -20.24 7.12 -8.33
N ASP A 36 -20.91 8.11 -8.93
CA ASP A 36 -21.28 8.06 -10.36
C ASP A 36 -20.03 8.11 -11.25
N CYS A 37 -19.10 9.01 -10.95
CA CYS A 37 -17.81 9.09 -11.64
C CYS A 37 -16.96 7.84 -11.43
N ARG A 38 -17.04 7.20 -10.25
CA ARG A 38 -16.40 5.89 -10.03
C ARG A 38 -17.04 4.81 -10.90
N GLY A 39 -18.37 4.80 -11.02
CA GLY A 39 -19.12 3.90 -11.89
C GLY A 39 -18.74 4.03 -13.37
N LEU A 40 -18.53 5.27 -13.83
CA LEU A 40 -18.09 5.55 -15.20
C LEU A 40 -16.71 4.95 -15.53
N LEU A 41 -15.82 4.82 -14.54
CA LEU A 41 -14.48 4.24 -14.72
C LEU A 41 -14.47 2.71 -14.71
N VAL A 42 -15.44 2.06 -14.04
CA VAL A 42 -15.49 0.58 -13.92
C VAL A 42 -15.29 -0.16 -15.26
N PRO A 43 -15.96 0.20 -16.37
CA PRO A 43 -15.76 -0.48 -17.64
C PRO A 43 -14.46 -0.10 -18.36
N LEU A 44 -13.79 0.97 -17.95
CA LEU A 44 -12.60 1.51 -18.62
C LEU A 44 -11.28 0.97 -18.03
N VAL A 45 -11.31 0.43 -16.81
CA VAL A 45 -10.12 -0.05 -16.12
C VAL A 45 -9.97 -1.56 -16.23
N ASP A 46 -8.74 -2.02 -16.44
CA ASP A 46 -8.41 -3.44 -16.33
C ASP A 46 -8.41 -3.87 -14.85
N ARG A 47 -9.43 -4.62 -14.47
CA ARG A 47 -9.63 -5.10 -13.10
C ARG A 47 -8.45 -5.96 -12.61
N VAL A 48 -7.90 -6.83 -13.45
CA VAL A 48 -6.79 -7.71 -13.08
C VAL A 48 -5.55 -6.87 -12.75
N ARG A 49 -5.29 -5.84 -13.55
CA ARG A 49 -4.21 -4.90 -13.30
C ARG A 49 -4.43 -4.11 -12.00
N VAL A 50 -5.64 -3.63 -11.74
CA VAL A 50 -5.94 -2.87 -10.51
C VAL A 50 -5.75 -3.74 -9.27
N GLU A 51 -6.22 -4.99 -9.30
CA GLU A 51 -6.06 -5.95 -8.21
C GLU A 51 -4.57 -6.25 -7.95
N ALA A 52 -3.78 -6.50 -9.00
CA ALA A 52 -2.34 -6.73 -8.86
C ALA A 52 -1.59 -5.53 -8.27
N ILE A 53 -1.95 -4.29 -8.65
CA ILE A 53 -1.35 -3.08 -8.06
C ILE A 53 -1.73 -2.97 -6.58
N TRP A 54 -2.99 -3.25 -6.26
CA TRP A 54 -3.48 -3.17 -4.88
C TRP A 54 -2.77 -4.17 -3.97
N ASP A 55 -2.56 -5.41 -4.41
CA ASP A 55 -1.87 -6.44 -3.63
C ASP A 55 -0.45 -6.02 -3.25
N VAL A 56 0.30 -5.42 -4.18
CA VAL A 56 1.65 -4.91 -3.92
C VAL A 56 1.64 -3.78 -2.89
N VAL A 57 0.66 -2.88 -2.97
CA VAL A 57 0.52 -1.78 -2.00
C VAL A 57 0.18 -2.32 -0.63
N ALA A 58 -0.79 -3.23 -0.54
CA ALA A 58 -1.21 -3.85 0.72
C ALA A 58 -0.04 -4.59 1.39
N GLU A 59 0.68 -5.43 0.64
CA GLU A 59 1.87 -6.15 1.12
C GLU A 59 2.91 -5.19 1.71
N ARG A 60 3.15 -4.07 1.02
CA ARG A 60 4.19 -3.10 1.43
C ARG A 60 3.76 -2.23 2.60
N VAL A 61 2.46 -1.94 2.73
CA VAL A 61 1.88 -1.23 3.87
C VAL A 61 1.90 -2.11 5.12
N ASP A 62 1.56 -3.40 4.97
CA ASP A 62 1.49 -4.36 6.07
C ASP A 62 2.84 -4.97 6.45
N ALA A 63 3.90 -4.69 5.69
CA ALA A 63 5.25 -5.17 5.95
C ALA A 63 5.71 -4.84 7.39
N PRO A 64 6.04 -5.85 8.23
CA PRO A 64 6.42 -5.60 9.62
C PRO A 64 7.74 -4.83 9.70
N ARG A 65 7.70 -3.65 10.34
CA ARG A 65 8.90 -2.84 10.58
C ARG A 65 9.73 -3.42 11.74
N PRO A 66 11.06 -3.55 11.61
CA PRO A 66 11.88 -4.07 12.68
C PRO A 66 11.82 -3.18 13.92
N GLY A 67 11.39 -3.76 15.03
CA GLY A 67 11.29 -3.07 16.32
C GLY A 67 12.65 -2.66 16.89
N PRO A 68 12.70 -1.83 17.95
CA PRO A 68 13.96 -1.41 18.58
C PRO A 68 14.79 -2.61 19.09
N VAL A 69 14.14 -3.68 19.56
CA VAL A 69 14.80 -4.92 20.00
C VAL A 69 15.45 -5.66 18.83
N GLU A 70 14.72 -5.84 17.72
CA GLU A 70 15.27 -6.48 16.51
C GLU A 70 16.47 -5.68 15.96
N ARG A 71 16.40 -4.34 16.02
CA ARG A 71 17.53 -3.48 15.65
C ARG A 71 18.74 -3.63 16.58
N ALA A 72 18.53 -3.73 17.90
CA ALA A 72 19.61 -3.95 18.86
C ALA A 72 20.26 -5.31 18.65
N LEU A 73 19.47 -6.38 18.48
CA LEU A 73 19.95 -7.73 18.19
C LEU A 73 20.76 -7.78 16.89
N ARG A 74 20.30 -7.12 15.82
CA ARG A 74 21.06 -7.02 14.57
C ARG A 74 22.39 -6.26 14.73
N ARG A 75 22.46 -5.24 15.59
CA ARG A 75 23.71 -4.50 15.87
C ARG A 75 24.77 -5.32 16.59
N ILE A 76 24.36 -6.28 17.43
CA ILE A 76 25.28 -7.21 18.11
C ILE A 76 25.58 -8.47 17.28
N GLY A 77 25.21 -8.48 15.99
CA GLY A 77 25.57 -9.55 15.04
C GLY A 77 24.55 -10.68 14.91
N VAL A 78 23.35 -10.57 15.50
CA VAL A 78 22.29 -11.58 15.36
C VAL A 78 21.69 -11.51 13.96
N GLY A 79 21.61 -12.65 13.27
CA GLY A 79 20.98 -12.78 11.96
C GLY A 79 19.53 -12.28 11.95
N SER A 80 19.05 -11.77 10.82
CA SER A 80 17.72 -11.14 10.70
C SER A 80 16.58 -12.03 11.18
N ASP A 81 16.63 -13.33 10.84
CA ASP A 81 15.57 -14.27 11.14
C ASP A 81 15.50 -14.57 12.64
N THR A 82 16.65 -14.78 13.28
CA THR A 82 16.79 -14.96 14.73
C THR A 82 16.38 -13.69 15.49
N ALA A 83 16.78 -12.50 15.01
CA ALA A 83 16.43 -11.23 15.64
C ALA A 83 14.92 -10.98 15.61
N ARG A 84 14.25 -11.33 14.49
CA ARG A 84 12.80 -11.22 14.35
C ARG A 84 12.06 -12.23 15.24
N LEU A 85 12.51 -13.48 15.30
CA LEU A 85 11.94 -14.51 16.18
C LEU A 85 12.03 -14.12 17.67
N LEU A 86 13.19 -13.62 18.10
CA LEU A 86 13.42 -13.14 19.48
C LEU A 86 12.66 -11.84 19.78
N ALA A 87 12.48 -10.97 18.79
CA ALA A 87 11.67 -9.76 18.95
C ALA A 87 10.19 -10.12 19.13
N ALA A 88 9.66 -11.03 18.31
CA ALA A 88 8.27 -11.48 18.33
C ALA A 88 7.92 -12.39 19.53
N THR A 89 8.91 -13.09 20.09
CA THR A 89 8.68 -14.09 21.14
C THR A 89 9.54 -13.82 22.38
N PRO A 90 9.09 -12.97 23.32
CA PRO A 90 9.87 -12.58 24.49
C PRO A 90 10.31 -13.75 25.38
N SER A 91 9.51 -14.82 25.45
CA SER A 91 9.80 -16.02 26.24
C SER A 91 11.03 -16.79 25.75
N LEU A 92 11.37 -16.69 24.45
CA LEU A 92 12.56 -17.32 23.86
C LEU A 92 13.86 -16.54 24.09
N ARG A 93 13.79 -15.28 24.57
CA ARG A 93 14.97 -14.44 24.78
C ARG A 93 15.88 -14.98 25.87
N ALA A 94 15.29 -15.41 26.98
CA ALA A 94 16.04 -15.93 28.12
C ALA A 94 16.74 -17.26 27.78
N SER A 95 16.05 -18.18 27.12
CA SER A 95 16.63 -19.45 26.68
C SER A 95 17.77 -19.27 25.67
N TRP A 96 17.65 -18.29 24.75
CA TRP A 96 18.72 -18.00 23.79
C TRP A 96 19.94 -17.35 24.45
N LEU A 97 19.74 -16.38 25.36
CA LEU A 97 20.84 -15.77 26.11
C LEU A 97 21.58 -16.76 27.00
N LEU A 98 20.90 -17.77 27.53
CA LEU A 98 21.51 -18.82 28.36
C LEU A 98 22.17 -19.94 27.54
N ALA A 99 21.93 -19.99 26.22
CA ALA A 99 22.50 -20.98 25.32
C ALA A 99 23.75 -20.49 24.57
N VAL A 100 24.12 -19.21 24.73
CA VAL A 100 25.36 -18.60 24.25
C VAL A 100 26.49 -18.81 25.25
#